data_AF-A0A6J8AAI1-F1
#
_entry.id   AF-A0A6J8AAI1-F1
#
_cell.length_a   1.000
_cell.length_b   1.000
_cell.length_c   1.000
_cell.angle_alpha   90.00
_cell.angle_beta   90.00
_cell.angle_gamma   90.00
#
_symmetry.space_group_name_H-M   'P 1'
#
loop_
_entity.id
_entity.type
_entity.pdbx_description
1 polymer ?
#
loop_
_entity_poly.entity_id
_entity_poly.type
_entity_poly.pdbx_seq_one_letter_code
_entity_poly.pdbx_strand_id
1 'polypeptide(L)'
;MSTACKKLVNTVERCVDECLEGLVAVNPGLRLVEGHRVVVRADIEDAIASGKVSLISGGGSGHEPAHAGFVGKGMLSGSVAGAVFTSPPPQSILACLRAVAKKNAAGCVMVVTNYTGDRLNFGLALERARHEHINVEMVIVGEDCAVTSSDKTAGKRGLVGTILVLKVGPCHEGNHPLVHAFYPLVHAFHPLQYCFKNLTNLPNRHTYELFLRRTPTD
;
A
#
# COMPACT_ATOMS: atom_id res chain seq x y z
N MET A 1 -23.42 6.98 -30.94
CA MET A 1 -22.41 7.99 -30.59
C MET A 1 -21.26 7.28 -29.89
N SER A 2 -20.07 7.28 -30.48
CA SER A 2 -18.87 6.77 -29.80
C SER A 2 -18.53 7.74 -28.67
N THR A 3 -18.66 7.32 -27.43
CA THR A 3 -18.21 8.10 -26.28
C THR A 3 -16.69 8.18 -26.34
N ALA A 4 -16.18 9.37 -26.67
CA ALA A 4 -14.76 9.66 -26.59
C ALA A 4 -14.22 9.32 -25.19
N CYS A 5 -13.13 8.56 -25.13
CA CYS A 5 -12.45 8.21 -23.89
C CYS A 5 -11.99 9.50 -23.20
N LYS A 6 -12.45 9.75 -21.97
CA LYS A 6 -12.07 10.92 -21.16
C LYS A 6 -10.73 10.75 -20.42
N LYS A 7 -10.06 9.60 -20.57
CA LYS A 7 -8.85 9.25 -19.83
C LYS A 7 -7.63 9.39 -20.73
N LEU A 8 -6.56 9.96 -20.19
CA LEU A 8 -5.24 10.02 -20.83
C LEU A 8 -4.51 8.69 -20.59
N VAL A 9 -4.89 7.66 -21.33
CA VAL A 9 -4.27 6.33 -21.28
C VAL A 9 -4.10 5.81 -22.71
N ASN A 10 -2.97 5.17 -22.99
CA ASN A 10 -2.76 4.54 -24.29
C ASN A 10 -3.58 3.24 -24.38
N THR A 11 -3.39 2.32 -23.43
CA THR A 11 -4.21 1.12 -23.27
C THR A 11 -4.53 0.86 -21.79
N VAL A 12 -5.62 0.13 -21.53
CA VAL A 12 -6.04 -0.19 -20.15
C VAL A 12 -5.05 -1.16 -19.50
N GLU A 13 -4.50 -2.08 -20.28
CA GLU A 13 -3.61 -3.15 -19.82
C GLU A 13 -2.28 -2.57 -19.34
N ARG A 14 -1.77 -1.57 -20.07
CA ARG A 14 -0.46 -0.95 -19.83
C ARG A 14 -0.50 0.30 -18.96
N CYS A 15 -1.68 0.84 -18.63
CA CYS A 15 -1.76 2.14 -17.95
C CYS A 15 -0.99 2.19 -16.62
N VAL A 16 -0.94 1.09 -15.87
CA VAL A 16 -0.14 1.00 -14.63
C VAL A 16 1.35 0.97 -14.94
N ASP A 17 1.76 0.19 -15.93
CA ASP A 17 3.17 0.06 -16.31
C ASP A 17 3.72 1.41 -16.80
N GLU A 18 3.00 2.08 -17.71
CA GLU A 18 3.34 3.40 -18.22
C GLU A 18 3.37 4.46 -17.10
N CYS A 19 2.46 4.37 -16.11
CA CYS A 19 2.46 5.26 -14.96
C CYS A 19 3.73 5.09 -14.10
N LEU A 20 4.13 3.84 -13.82
CA LEU A 20 5.33 3.55 -13.04
C LEU A 20 6.62 3.87 -13.81
N GLU A 21 6.65 3.59 -15.12
CA GLU A 21 7.73 3.99 -16.02
C GLU A 21 7.91 5.52 -16.01
N GLY A 22 6.81 6.27 -16.14
CA GLY A 22 6.82 7.74 -16.05
C GLY A 22 7.27 8.24 -14.68
N LEU A 23 6.80 7.62 -13.59
CA LEU A 23 7.20 7.97 -12.24
C LEU A 23 8.72 7.82 -12.04
N VAL A 24 9.30 6.69 -12.48
CA VAL A 24 10.74 6.45 -12.35
C VAL A 24 11.55 7.33 -13.30
N ALA A 25 11.05 7.62 -14.50
CA ALA A 25 11.71 8.50 -15.45
C ALA A 25 11.91 9.93 -14.91
N VAL A 26 10.98 10.43 -14.09
CA VAL A 26 11.07 11.77 -13.48
C VAL A 26 11.70 11.79 -12.08
N ASN A 27 11.96 10.63 -11.48
CA ASN A 27 12.51 10.49 -10.13
C ASN A 27 13.75 9.59 -10.12
N PRO A 28 14.98 10.13 -10.28
CA PRO A 28 16.21 9.33 -10.34
C PRO A 28 16.53 8.57 -9.05
N GLY A 29 15.90 8.93 -7.93
CA GLY A 29 15.99 8.20 -6.66
C GLY A 29 15.17 6.91 -6.61
N LEU A 30 14.47 6.55 -7.69
CA LEU A 30 13.62 5.37 -7.79
C LEU A 30 14.11 4.45 -8.93
N ARG A 31 13.81 3.17 -8.83
CA ARG A 31 14.00 2.21 -9.93
C ARG A 31 12.91 1.14 -9.95
N LEU A 32 12.63 0.61 -11.13
CA LEU A 32 11.76 -0.56 -11.30
C LEU A 32 12.54 -1.85 -11.06
N VAL A 33 11.86 -2.84 -10.46
CA VAL A 33 12.35 -4.23 -10.47
C VAL A 33 11.90 -4.87 -11.78
N GLU A 34 12.85 -5.43 -12.53
CA GLU A 34 12.59 -6.01 -13.84
C GLU A 34 11.49 -7.09 -13.79
N GLY A 35 10.57 -7.04 -14.75
CA GLY A 35 9.46 -7.99 -14.87
C GLY A 35 8.35 -7.83 -13.83
N HIS A 36 8.44 -6.83 -12.94
CA HIS A 36 7.48 -6.62 -11.87
C HIS A 36 7.05 -5.15 -11.75
N ARG A 37 5.77 -4.94 -11.40
CA ARG A 37 5.21 -3.63 -11.00
C ARG A 37 5.66 -3.25 -9.60
N VAL A 38 6.98 -3.13 -9.43
CA VAL A 38 7.61 -2.88 -8.13
C VAL A 38 8.56 -1.70 -8.30
N VAL A 39 8.36 -0.68 -7.48
CA VAL A 39 9.25 0.48 -7.39
C VAL A 39 10.04 0.36 -6.09
N VAL A 40 11.36 0.44 -6.17
CA VAL A 40 12.25 0.51 -5.00
C VAL A 40 13.09 1.77 -5.05
N ARG A 41 13.68 2.13 -3.92
CA ARG A 41 14.71 3.16 -3.88
C ARG A 41 15.90 2.78 -4.75
N ALA A 42 16.47 3.74 -5.46
CA ALA A 42 17.69 3.54 -6.24
C ALA A 42 18.89 3.25 -5.33
N ASP A 43 18.91 3.82 -4.12
CA ASP A 43 19.94 3.63 -3.08
C ASP A 43 19.60 2.51 -2.09
N ILE A 44 18.86 1.48 -2.52
CA ILE A 44 18.37 0.43 -1.61
C ILE A 44 19.52 -0.34 -0.96
N GLU A 45 20.62 -0.57 -1.66
CA GLU A 45 21.81 -1.23 -1.12
C GLU A 45 22.45 -0.42 0.02
N ASP A 46 22.55 0.90 -0.12
CA ASP A 46 23.06 1.80 0.93
C ASP A 46 22.10 1.85 2.13
N ALA A 47 20.79 1.85 1.85
CA ALA A 47 19.77 1.79 2.89
C ALA A 47 19.88 0.50 3.71
N ILE A 48 20.11 -0.64 3.06
CA ILE A 48 20.35 -1.94 3.71
C ILE A 48 21.65 -1.89 4.53
N ALA A 49 22.73 -1.35 3.95
CA ALA A 49 24.03 -1.24 4.63
C ALA A 49 23.97 -0.37 5.90
N SER A 50 23.04 0.59 5.96
CA SER A 50 22.79 1.40 7.16
C SER A 50 22.14 0.64 8.33
N GLY A 51 21.82 -0.65 8.15
CA GLY A 51 21.25 -1.50 9.19
C GLY A 51 19.80 -1.17 9.55
N LYS A 52 19.10 -0.43 8.68
CA LYS A 52 17.71 -0.02 8.92
C LYS A 52 16.73 -1.07 8.41
N VAL A 53 15.64 -1.26 9.14
CA VAL A 53 14.51 -2.09 8.72
C VAL A 53 13.93 -1.55 7.42
N SER A 54 13.72 -2.42 6.44
CA SER A 54 13.03 -2.05 5.22
C SER A 54 11.52 -1.98 5.43
N LEU A 55 10.88 -1.00 4.82
CA LEU A 55 9.42 -0.86 4.86
C LEU A 55 8.87 -1.01 3.44
N ILE A 56 7.91 -1.92 3.25
CA ILE A 56 7.19 -2.03 1.98
C ILE A 56 5.69 -1.91 2.19
N SER A 57 5.01 -1.46 1.16
CA SER A 57 3.56 -1.44 1.08
C SER A 57 3.13 -1.61 -0.37
N GLY A 58 1.83 -1.67 -0.63
CA GLY A 58 1.32 -1.90 -1.96
C GLY A 58 -0.16 -2.22 -1.95
N GLY A 59 -0.70 -2.40 -3.14
CA GLY A 59 -2.13 -2.61 -3.34
C GLY A 59 -2.51 -2.40 -4.80
N GLY A 60 -3.82 -2.32 -5.06
CA GLY A 60 -4.32 -1.96 -6.38
C GLY A 60 -3.93 -0.55 -6.78
N SER A 61 -3.64 -0.35 -8.07
CA SER A 61 -3.41 0.98 -8.65
C SER A 61 -4.71 1.80 -8.74
N GLY A 62 -4.59 3.09 -9.00
CA GLY A 62 -5.72 4.04 -9.01
C GLY A 62 -5.86 4.83 -7.70
N HIS A 63 -4.87 4.70 -6.80
CA HIS A 63 -4.77 5.46 -5.55
C HIS A 63 -3.53 6.36 -5.54
N GLU A 64 -2.92 6.61 -6.70
CA GLU A 64 -1.73 7.42 -6.83
C GLU A 64 -1.93 8.79 -6.14
N PRO A 65 -0.96 9.26 -5.30
CA PRO A 65 0.42 8.78 -5.19
C PRO A 65 0.63 7.51 -4.37
N ALA A 66 -0.40 6.93 -3.74
CA ALA A 66 -0.24 5.69 -2.99
C ALA A 66 0.00 4.48 -3.93
N HIS A 67 1.00 3.63 -3.71
CA HIS A 67 2.07 3.71 -2.70
C HIS A 67 3.42 4.16 -3.28
N ALA A 68 3.58 4.16 -4.60
CA ALA A 68 4.87 4.39 -5.26
C ALA A 68 5.44 5.79 -5.03
N GLY A 69 4.59 6.81 -4.87
CA GLY A 69 5.01 8.16 -4.52
C GLY A 69 5.55 8.32 -3.09
N PHE A 70 5.44 7.28 -2.25
CA PHE A 70 5.97 7.27 -0.87
C PHE A 70 7.28 6.47 -0.74
N VAL A 71 7.83 5.98 -1.85
CA VAL A 71 9.15 5.32 -1.87
C VAL A 71 10.24 6.37 -1.75
N GLY A 72 11.10 6.25 -0.74
CA GLY A 72 12.13 7.22 -0.46
C GLY A 72 12.66 7.17 0.98
N LYS A 73 13.72 7.95 1.23
CA LYS A 73 14.33 8.06 2.56
C LYS A 73 13.31 8.56 3.59
N GLY A 74 13.19 7.83 4.69
CA GLY A 74 12.28 8.18 5.79
C GLY A 74 10.81 7.83 5.54
N MET A 75 10.52 6.98 4.53
CA MET A 75 9.22 6.33 4.28
C MET A 75 9.44 4.90 3.75
N LEU A 76 8.89 4.54 2.58
CA LEU A 76 9.00 3.18 2.02
C LEU A 76 10.37 2.92 1.38
N SER A 77 10.89 1.73 1.59
CA SER A 77 12.03 1.16 0.84
C SER A 77 11.60 0.64 -0.54
N GLY A 78 10.36 0.17 -0.65
CA GLY A 78 9.76 -0.26 -1.89
C GLY A 78 8.24 -0.28 -1.85
N SER A 79 7.63 -0.33 -3.02
CA SER A 79 6.17 -0.43 -3.18
C SER A 79 5.82 -1.42 -4.29
N VAL A 80 4.66 -2.06 -4.15
CA VAL A 80 4.17 -3.07 -5.10
C VAL A 80 2.80 -2.64 -5.62
N ALA A 81 2.68 -2.51 -6.93
CA ALA A 81 1.42 -2.13 -7.58
C ALA A 81 0.77 -3.33 -8.26
N GLY A 82 -0.53 -3.50 -8.05
CA GLY A 82 -1.35 -4.45 -8.78
C GLY A 82 -1.91 -3.88 -10.08
N ALA A 83 -3.01 -4.46 -10.56
CA ALA A 83 -3.82 -3.78 -11.57
C ALA A 83 -4.69 -2.71 -10.91
N VAL A 84 -5.42 -1.92 -11.71
CA VAL A 84 -6.34 -0.91 -11.19
C VAL A 84 -7.35 -1.57 -10.23
N PHE A 85 -7.39 -1.10 -8.98
CA PHE A 85 -8.23 -1.61 -7.89
C PHE A 85 -8.09 -3.12 -7.57
N THR A 86 -6.98 -3.74 -7.98
CA THR A 86 -6.75 -5.18 -7.77
C THR A 86 -5.41 -5.38 -7.08
N SER A 87 -5.41 -6.16 -6.00
CA SER A 87 -4.22 -6.51 -5.22
C SER A 87 -3.07 -7.04 -6.11
N PRO A 88 -1.80 -6.70 -5.82
CA PRO A 88 -0.66 -7.20 -6.57
C PRO A 88 -0.51 -8.72 -6.46
N PRO A 89 0.03 -9.38 -7.50
CA PRO A 89 0.28 -10.81 -7.45
C PRO A 89 1.37 -11.14 -6.41
N PRO A 90 1.26 -12.28 -5.70
CA PRO A 90 2.22 -12.70 -4.67
C PRO A 90 3.68 -12.73 -5.16
N GLN A 91 3.91 -13.09 -6.42
CA GLN A 91 5.24 -13.14 -7.02
C GLN A 91 5.90 -11.76 -7.10
N SER A 92 5.14 -10.70 -7.39
CA SER A 92 5.66 -9.32 -7.40
C SER A 92 5.96 -8.83 -5.99
N ILE A 93 5.14 -9.20 -5.00
CA ILE A 93 5.39 -8.89 -3.60
C ILE A 93 6.67 -9.58 -3.13
N LEU A 94 6.83 -10.87 -3.45
CA LEU A 94 8.05 -11.62 -3.15
C LEU A 94 9.29 -11.04 -3.85
N ALA A 95 9.17 -10.59 -5.10
CA ALA A 95 10.25 -9.91 -5.80
C ALA A 95 10.68 -8.61 -5.09
N CYS A 96 9.71 -7.83 -4.58
CA CYS A 96 9.99 -6.65 -3.76
C CYS A 96 10.73 -7.02 -2.46
N LEU A 97 10.24 -8.03 -1.72
CA LEU A 97 10.90 -8.52 -0.51
C LEU A 97 12.33 -8.98 -0.78
N ARG A 98 12.57 -9.70 -1.88
CA ARG A 98 13.91 -10.10 -2.28
C ARG A 98 14.82 -8.91 -2.56
N ALA A 99 14.29 -7.86 -3.20
CA ALA A 99 15.04 -6.66 -3.53
C ALA A 99 15.42 -5.84 -2.28
N VAL A 100 14.52 -5.73 -1.28
CA VAL A 100 14.74 -4.84 -0.13
C VAL A 100 15.25 -5.56 1.12
N ALA A 101 14.97 -6.86 1.28
CA ALA A 101 15.12 -7.55 2.56
C ALA A 101 16.08 -8.75 2.54
N LYS A 102 16.33 -9.38 1.38
CA LYS A 102 17.11 -10.63 1.31
C LYS A 102 18.52 -10.54 1.88
N LYS A 103 19.16 -9.38 1.73
CA LYS A 103 20.49 -9.08 2.28
C LYS A 103 20.44 -8.18 3.52
N ASN A 104 19.25 -7.91 4.04
CA ASN A 104 19.05 -7.00 5.16
C ASN A 104 18.90 -7.78 6.46
N ALA A 105 19.93 -7.76 7.30
CA ALA A 105 19.89 -8.38 8.62
C ALA A 105 18.80 -7.78 9.53
N ALA A 106 18.44 -6.51 9.34
CA ALA A 106 17.36 -5.85 10.08
C ALA A 106 15.96 -6.30 9.64
N GLY A 107 15.85 -7.01 8.51
CA GLY A 107 14.58 -7.52 7.98
C GLY A 107 13.68 -6.45 7.35
N CYS A 108 12.41 -6.79 7.21
CA CYS A 108 11.42 -5.96 6.53
C CYS A 108 10.04 -6.00 7.21
N VAL A 109 9.32 -4.89 7.15
CA VAL A 109 7.91 -4.82 7.55
C VAL A 109 7.05 -4.54 6.32
N MET A 110 6.00 -5.34 6.14
CA MET A 110 4.95 -5.10 5.15
C MET A 110 3.79 -4.39 5.82
N VAL A 111 3.47 -3.19 5.36
CA VAL A 111 2.27 -2.45 5.78
C VAL A 111 1.18 -2.68 4.75
N VAL A 112 0.13 -3.39 5.14
CA VAL A 112 -0.90 -3.91 4.24
C VAL A 112 -2.26 -3.34 4.63
N THR A 113 -3.00 -2.79 3.68
CA THR A 113 -4.37 -2.33 3.91
C THR A 113 -5.31 -3.52 4.14
N ASN A 114 -6.32 -3.35 5.00
CA ASN A 114 -7.24 -4.43 5.35
C ASN A 114 -8.30 -4.68 4.25
N TYR A 115 -7.85 -5.22 3.12
CA TYR A 115 -8.68 -5.79 2.07
C TYR A 115 -8.36 -7.28 1.90
N THR A 116 -9.38 -8.07 1.59
CA THR A 116 -9.23 -9.55 1.49
C THR A 116 -8.15 -9.95 0.49
N GLY A 117 -8.14 -9.35 -0.71
CA GLY A 117 -7.14 -9.63 -1.74
C GLY A 117 -5.72 -9.32 -1.28
N ASP A 118 -5.52 -8.15 -0.66
CA ASP A 118 -4.22 -7.74 -0.15
C ASP A 118 -3.74 -8.65 0.97
N ARG A 119 -4.61 -9.00 1.93
CA ARG A 119 -4.25 -9.93 3.01
C ARG A 119 -3.82 -11.30 2.49
N LEU A 120 -4.55 -11.86 1.53
CA LEU A 120 -4.24 -13.16 0.98
C LEU A 120 -2.94 -13.14 0.16
N ASN A 121 -2.75 -12.13 -0.71
CA ASN A 121 -1.59 -12.07 -1.57
C ASN A 121 -0.30 -11.74 -0.80
N PHE A 122 -0.35 -10.76 0.11
CA PHE A 122 0.78 -10.44 0.98
C PHE A 122 1.06 -11.56 1.98
N GLY A 123 0.03 -12.24 2.51
CA GLY A 123 0.20 -13.42 3.36
C GLY A 123 0.88 -14.58 2.63
N LEU A 124 0.51 -14.86 1.38
CA LEU A 124 1.19 -15.89 0.59
C LEU A 124 2.65 -15.51 0.27
N ALA A 125 2.92 -14.23 0.02
CA ALA A 125 4.28 -13.74 -0.17
C ALA A 125 5.11 -13.81 1.13
N LEU A 126 4.49 -13.53 2.28
CA LEU A 126 5.11 -13.66 3.61
C LEU A 126 5.64 -15.08 3.84
N GLU A 127 4.78 -16.08 3.65
CA GLU A 127 5.15 -17.48 3.86
C GLU A 127 6.28 -17.93 2.92
N ARG A 128 6.23 -17.51 1.66
CA ARG A 128 7.31 -17.79 0.69
C ARG A 128 8.62 -17.10 1.07
N ALA A 129 8.56 -15.86 1.52
CA ALA A 129 9.75 -15.11 1.95
C ALA A 129 10.39 -15.73 3.20
N ARG A 130 9.58 -16.19 4.16
CA ARG A 130 10.06 -16.91 5.35
C ARG A 130 10.71 -18.24 4.97
N HIS A 131 10.17 -18.97 3.99
CA HIS A 131 10.81 -20.16 3.42
C HIS A 131 12.16 -19.84 2.74
N GLU A 132 12.36 -18.62 2.24
CA GLU A 132 13.65 -18.13 1.73
C GLU A 132 14.55 -17.53 2.83
N HIS A 133 14.21 -17.74 4.10
CA HIS A 133 14.92 -17.19 5.27
C HIS A 133 15.01 -15.66 5.29
N ILE A 134 14.03 -14.97 4.67
CA ILE A 134 13.89 -13.51 4.77
C ILE A 134 13.17 -13.19 6.08
N ASN A 135 13.79 -12.37 6.93
CA ASN A 135 13.15 -11.86 8.14
C ASN A 135 12.10 -10.80 7.76
N VAL A 136 10.82 -11.15 7.85
CA VAL A 136 9.72 -10.27 7.46
C VAL A 136 8.53 -10.39 8.40
N GLU A 137 7.97 -9.24 8.75
CA GLU A 137 6.74 -9.10 9.53
C GLU A 137 5.67 -8.36 8.72
N MET A 138 4.40 -8.60 9.06
CA MET A 138 3.25 -8.02 8.37
C MET A 138 2.35 -7.29 9.35
N VAL A 139 2.03 -6.02 9.05
CA VAL A 139 1.12 -5.18 9.80
C VAL A 139 -0.10 -4.88 8.92
N ILE A 140 -1.29 -5.12 9.47
CA ILE A 140 -2.55 -4.84 8.78
C ILE A 140 -3.12 -3.52 9.30
N VAL A 141 -3.44 -2.60 8.38
CA VAL A 141 -4.05 -1.31 8.70
C VAL A 141 -5.53 -1.36 8.33
N GLY A 142 -6.39 -1.17 9.32
CA GLY A 142 -7.84 -1.19 9.20
C GLY A 142 -8.49 -0.11 10.06
N GLU A 143 -8.33 1.13 9.66
CA GLU A 143 -8.70 2.32 10.44
C GLU A 143 -10.09 2.88 10.11
N ASP A 144 -10.73 2.40 9.05
CA ASP A 144 -12.04 2.90 8.61
C ASP A 144 -13.16 2.60 9.62
N CYS A 145 -13.63 3.66 10.30
CA CYS A 145 -14.70 3.57 11.28
C CYS A 145 -16.11 3.55 10.67
N ALA A 146 -16.26 3.71 9.35
CA ALA A 146 -17.57 3.60 8.71
C ALA A 146 -18.08 2.15 8.67
N VAL A 147 -17.16 1.16 8.76
CA VAL A 147 -17.48 -0.26 8.78
C VAL A 147 -17.81 -0.70 10.20
N THR A 148 -18.96 -1.34 10.37
CA THR A 148 -19.42 -1.88 11.65
C THR A 148 -19.37 -3.40 11.64
N SER A 149 -19.46 -4.04 12.82
CA SER A 149 -19.43 -5.50 12.96
C SER A 149 -20.55 -6.25 12.22
N SER A 150 -21.60 -5.55 11.77
CA SER A 150 -22.68 -6.11 10.95
C SER A 150 -22.35 -6.20 9.46
N ASP A 151 -21.30 -5.53 9.00
CA ASP A 151 -20.85 -5.60 7.62
C ASP A 151 -20.07 -6.91 7.38
N LYS A 152 -20.50 -7.72 6.41
CA LYS A 152 -19.85 -9.00 6.02
C LYS A 152 -18.51 -8.78 5.28
N THR A 153 -17.63 -7.97 5.85
CA THR A 153 -16.31 -7.62 5.32
C THR A 153 -15.22 -8.27 6.16
N ALA A 154 -13.96 -8.17 5.74
CA ALA A 154 -12.80 -8.67 6.48
C ALA A 154 -12.44 -7.83 7.74
N GLY A 155 -13.38 -7.01 8.23
CA GLY A 155 -13.18 -5.99 9.26
C GLY A 155 -13.06 -4.58 8.68
N LYS A 156 -12.67 -3.62 9.52
CA LYS A 156 -12.47 -2.21 9.13
C LYS A 156 -11.49 -2.09 7.97
N ARG A 157 -11.85 -1.36 6.92
CA ARG A 157 -10.98 -1.17 5.72
C ARG A 157 -9.75 -0.33 6.06
N GLY A 158 -8.67 -0.57 5.31
CA GLY A 158 -7.50 0.30 5.30
C GLY A 158 -7.69 1.45 4.32
N LEU A 159 -7.55 2.71 4.74
CA LEU A 159 -7.74 3.90 3.89
C LEU A 159 -6.51 4.83 4.00
N VAL A 160 -6.74 6.15 3.99
CA VAL A 160 -5.72 7.21 3.98
C VAL A 160 -4.86 7.25 5.25
N GLY A 161 -5.35 6.73 6.37
CA GLY A 161 -4.61 6.65 7.63
C GLY A 161 -3.35 5.81 7.52
N THR A 162 -3.32 4.88 6.55
CA THR A 162 -2.12 4.12 6.18
C THR A 162 -0.90 5.02 5.92
N ILE A 163 -1.08 6.21 5.34
CA ILE A 163 0.04 7.13 5.05
C ILE A 163 0.75 7.56 6.34
N LEU A 164 0.01 7.76 7.42
CA LEU A 164 0.58 8.13 8.72
C LEU A 164 1.41 6.99 9.31
N VAL A 165 0.92 5.75 9.18
CA VAL A 165 1.65 4.54 9.57
C VAL A 165 2.96 4.44 8.76
N LEU A 166 2.90 4.68 7.45
CA LEU A 166 4.08 4.69 6.58
C LEU A 166 5.09 5.78 6.94
N LYS A 167 4.62 6.93 7.42
CA LYS A 167 5.49 8.06 7.76
C LYS A 167 6.17 7.90 9.12
N VAL A 168 5.46 7.37 10.11
CA VAL A 168 5.98 7.22 11.48
C VAL A 168 6.80 5.94 11.62
N GLY A 169 6.51 4.89 10.85
CA GLY A 169 7.20 3.61 10.91
C GLY A 169 8.73 3.70 10.92
N PRO A 170 9.36 4.44 9.98
CA PRO A 170 10.81 4.58 9.92
C PRO A 170 11.45 5.28 11.14
N CYS A 171 10.67 5.98 11.98
CA CYS A 171 11.17 6.64 13.19
C CYS A 171 11.42 5.68 14.36
N HIS A 172 11.02 4.41 14.25
CA HIS A 172 11.26 3.44 15.31
C HIS A 172 12.67 2.83 15.20
N GLU A 173 13.65 3.49 15.81
CA GLU A 173 15.03 3.01 15.99
C GLU A 173 15.19 2.25 17.32
N GLY A 174 14.32 1.26 17.56
CA GLY A 174 14.32 0.45 18.78
C GLY A 174 14.64 -1.02 18.52
N ASN A 175 15.39 -1.66 19.42
CA ASN A 175 15.71 -3.09 19.43
C ASN A 175 14.48 -4.00 19.76
N HIS A 176 13.25 -3.48 19.57
CA HIS A 176 12.01 -4.18 19.85
C HIS A 176 11.56 -5.04 18.65
N PRO A 177 10.79 -6.11 18.87
CA PRO A 177 10.22 -6.89 17.77
C PRO A 177 9.39 -5.96 16.87
N LEU A 178 9.63 -6.06 15.57
CA LEU A 178 9.15 -5.15 14.51
C LEU A 178 7.65 -4.77 14.58
N VAL A 179 6.82 -5.63 15.17
CA VAL A 179 5.36 -5.46 15.29
C VAL A 179 4.95 -4.52 16.43
N HIS A 180 5.70 -4.47 17.53
CA HIS A 180 5.34 -3.68 18.72
C HIS A 180 5.43 -2.16 18.48
N ALA A 181 6.28 -1.74 17.54
CA ALA A 181 6.43 -0.34 17.14
C ALA A 181 5.18 0.22 16.44
N PHE A 182 4.52 -0.61 15.64
CA PHE A 182 3.41 -0.20 14.78
C PHE A 182 2.04 -0.37 15.44
N TYR A 183 1.93 -1.27 16.43
CA TYR A 183 0.66 -1.60 17.08
C TYR A 183 -0.06 -0.38 17.70
N PRO A 184 0.59 0.52 18.47
CA PRO A 184 -0.09 1.68 19.05
C PRO A 184 -0.61 2.66 17.98
N LEU A 185 0.09 2.76 16.84
CA LEU A 185 -0.24 3.69 15.76
C LEU A 185 -1.49 3.24 15.00
N VAL A 186 -1.63 1.94 14.73
CA VAL A 186 -2.81 1.40 14.04
C VAL A 186 -4.09 1.61 14.86
N HIS A 187 -3.99 1.59 16.20
CA HIS A 187 -5.15 1.76 17.10
C HIS A 187 -5.46 3.22 17.46
N ALA A 188 -4.56 4.17 17.21
CA ALA A 188 -4.75 5.57 17.57
C ALA A 188 -5.53 6.39 16.52
N PHE A 189 -5.60 5.92 15.27
CA PHE A 189 -6.20 6.69 14.18
C PHE A 189 -7.59 6.15 13.79
N HIS A 190 -8.55 7.07 13.76
CA HIS A 190 -9.94 6.80 13.40
C HIS A 190 -10.44 7.85 12.39
N PRO A 191 -10.00 7.82 11.12
CA PRO A 191 -10.51 8.76 10.12
C PRO A 191 -11.98 8.46 9.82
N LEU A 192 -12.82 9.50 9.93
CA LEU A 192 -14.19 9.50 9.42
C LEU A 192 -14.13 9.77 7.91
N GLN A 193 -14.61 8.83 7.10
CA GLN A 193 -14.78 9.07 5.68
C GLN A 193 -16.17 9.64 5.39
N TYR A 194 -16.21 10.81 4.74
CA TYR A 194 -17.38 11.29 4.01
C TYR A 194 -17.19 10.93 2.54
N CYS A 195 -18.09 10.09 2.00
CA CYS A 195 -18.14 9.83 0.56
C CYS A 195 -19.17 10.77 -0.06
N PHE A 196 -18.74 11.85 -0.71
CA PHE A 196 -19.56 12.46 -1.74
C PHE A 196 -19.55 11.51 -2.94
N LYS A 197 -20.65 10.77 -3.12
CA LYS A 197 -20.82 9.89 -4.27
C LYS A 197 -20.72 10.71 -5.55
N ASN A 198 -19.71 10.44 -6.37
CA ASN A 198 -19.53 10.99 -7.72
C ASN A 198 -18.54 10.04 -8.45
N LEU A 199 -18.61 9.69 -9.73
CA LEU A 199 -19.37 10.13 -10.91
C LEU A 199 -19.09 9.05 -12.00
N THR A 200 -20.11 8.39 -12.56
CA THR A 200 -20.21 7.92 -14.00
C THR A 200 -21.33 6.90 -14.28
N ASN A 201 -22.04 6.31 -13.31
CA ASN A 201 -23.03 5.23 -13.59
C ASN A 201 -24.47 5.46 -13.07
N LEU A 202 -24.98 6.69 -13.05
CA LEU A 202 -26.42 6.91 -12.77
C LEU A 202 -27.05 7.86 -13.79
N PRO A 203 -28.16 7.47 -14.45
CA PRO A 203 -28.91 8.35 -15.32
C PRO A 203 -29.77 9.28 -14.46
N ASN A 204 -29.57 10.59 -14.60
CA ASN A 204 -30.48 11.67 -14.19
C ASN A 204 -31.07 11.59 -12.76
N ARG A 205 -30.42 12.24 -11.79
CA ARG A 205 -31.05 13.11 -10.76
C ARG A 205 -29.98 13.76 -9.86
N HIS A 206 -30.03 15.08 -9.72
CA HIS A 206 -29.23 15.85 -8.79
C HIS A 206 -29.96 15.94 -7.44
N THR A 207 -29.65 15.01 -6.54
CA THR A 207 -29.98 15.14 -5.11
C THR A 207 -28.84 14.50 -4.32
N TYR A 208 -28.16 15.28 -3.49
CA TYR A 208 -27.10 14.82 -2.60
C TYR A 208 -27.65 14.81 -1.18
N GLU A 209 -27.70 13.63 -0.54
CA GLU A 209 -27.94 13.52 0.91
C GLU A 209 -26.59 13.36 1.63
N LEU A 210 -26.31 14.26 2.58
CA LEU A 210 -25.18 14.17 3.50
C LEU A 210 -25.61 13.33 4.71
N PHE A 211 -25.21 12.07 4.78
CA PHE A 211 -25.40 11.26 6.00
C PHE A 211 -24.22 11.44 6.96
N LEU A 212 -24.47 12.15 8.06
CA LEU A 212 -23.59 12.18 9.23
C LEU A 212 -23.87 10.94 10.09
N ARG A 213 -22.95 9.97 10.13
CA ARG A 213 -22.97 8.94 11.19
C ARG A 213 -21.82 9.20 12.16
N ARG A 214 -22.15 9.70 13.35
CA ARG A 214 -21.26 9.61 14.51
C ARG A 214 -21.23 8.14 14.95
N THR A 215 -20.05 7.62 15.22
CA THR A 215 -19.91 6.40 16.03
C THR A 215 -20.48 6.71 17.42
N PRO A 216 -21.34 5.85 18.01
CA PRO A 216 -21.55 5.86 19.45
C PRO A 216 -20.18 5.67 20.11
N THR A 217 -19.85 6.55 21.06
CA THR A 217 -18.76 6.33 21.99
C THR A 217 -19.22 5.24 22.96
N ASP A 218 -18.53 4.11 22.97
CA ASP A 218 -18.52 3.19 24.12
C ASP A 218 -17.39 3.61 25.07
#